data_AF-A0A7Y4UMY2-F1
#
_entry.id   AF-A0A7Y4UMY2-F1
#
_cell.length_a   1.000
_cell.length_b   1.000
_cell.length_c   1.000
_cell.angle_alpha   90.00
_cell.angle_beta   90.00
_cell.angle_gamma   90.00
#
_symmetry.space_group_name_H-M   'P 1'
#
loop_
_entity.id
_entity.type
_entity.pdbx_description
1 polymer ?
#
loop_
_entity_poly.entity_id
_entity_poly.type
_entity_poly.pdbx_seq_one_letter_code
_entity_poly.pdbx_strand_id
1 'polypeptide(L)' 'MTYRKSNTEFRCSKCNKKLAEGIVVNLGIKCPRCGLINQYGAS' A
#
# COMPACT_ATOMS: atom_id res chain seq x y z
N MET A 1 -8.46 -17.99 19.00
CA MET A 1 -7.44 -17.12 18.39
C MET A 1 -8.06 -16.33 17.24
N THR A 2 -8.60 -15.15 17.53
CA THR A 2 -9.16 -14.22 16.53
C THR A 2 -8.05 -13.31 16.03
N TYR A 3 -7.40 -13.68 14.92
CA TYR A 3 -6.40 -12.84 14.27
C TYR A 3 -7.11 -11.65 13.63
N ARG A 4 -7.11 -10.48 14.29
CA ARG A 4 -7.62 -9.22 13.72
C ARG A 4 -6.72 -8.84 12.54
N LYS A 5 -7.14 -9.23 11.34
CA LYS A 5 -6.49 -8.87 10.07
C LYS A 5 -6.79 -7.40 9.75
N SER A 6 -6.27 -6.50 10.57
CA SER A 6 -6.31 -5.05 10.38
C SER A 6 -4.93 -4.60 9.92
N ASN A 7 -4.50 -5.10 8.76
CA ASN A 7 -3.23 -4.73 8.19
C ASN A 7 -3.54 -3.87 6.95
N THR A 8 -3.22 -2.58 7.02
CA THR A 8 -3.66 -1.58 6.03
C THR A 8 -3.10 -1.95 4.66
N GLU A 9 -3.99 -2.15 3.69
CA GLU A 9 -3.61 -2.50 2.34
C GLU A 9 -3.35 -1.25 1.50
N PHE A 10 -2.14 -1.12 0.97
CA PHE A 10 -1.74 -0.04 0.08
C PHE A 10 -1.92 -0.48 -1.37
N ARG A 11 -2.83 0.18 -2.10
CA ARG A 11 -3.15 -0.11 -3.50
C ARG A 11 -2.70 0.99 -4.43
N CYS A 12 -2.17 0.61 -5.59
CA CYS A 12 -1.76 1.57 -6.61
C CYS A 12 -2.93 2.43 -7.07
N SER A 13 -2.81 3.75 -6.98
CA SER A 13 -3.82 4.73 -7.43
C SER A 13 -4.15 4.68 -8.93
N LYS A 14 -3.34 3.99 -9.76
CA LYS A 14 -3.56 3.84 -11.20
C LYS A 14 -4.18 2.49 -11.59
N CYS A 15 -3.56 1.38 -11.21
CA CYS A 15 -4.06 0.04 -11.59
C CYS A 15 -4.92 -0.63 -10.51
N ASN A 16 -5.10 0.02 -9.36
CA ASN A 16 -5.88 -0.45 -8.22
C ASN A 16 -5.48 -1.84 -7.68
N LYS A 17 -4.23 -2.23 -7.94
CA LYS A 17 -3.70 -3.50 -7.45
C LYS A 17 -2.91 -3.31 -6.15
N LYS A 18 -2.98 -4.30 -5.26
CA LYS A 18 -2.22 -4.36 -4.01
C LYS A 18 -0.72 -4.21 -4.25
N LEU A 19 -0.09 -3.26 -3.57
CA LEU A 19 1.35 -3.03 -3.57
C LEU A 19 2.00 -3.52 -2.29
N ALA A 20 1.39 -3.23 -1.14
CA ALA A 20 1.90 -3.60 0.17
C ALA A 20 0.75 -3.78 1.18
N GLU A 21 1.06 -4.38 2.31
CA GLU A 21 0.17 -4.48 3.48
C GLU A 21 1.01 -4.24 4.73
N GLY A 22 0.61 -3.32 5.60
CA GLY A 22 1.43 -2.97 6.76
C GLY A 22 0.97 -1.69 7.47
N ILE A 23 1.73 -1.30 8.49
CA ILE A 23 1.67 0.05 9.07
C ILE A 23 2.87 0.80 8.52
N VAL A 24 2.66 2.02 8.02
CA VAL A 24 3.75 2.83 7.48
C VAL A 24 3.59 4.30 7.84
N VAL A 25 4.71 4.92 8.21
CA VAL A 25 4.78 6.36 8.51
C VAL A 25 4.91 7.17 7.21
N ASN A 26 5.76 6.72 6.29
CA ASN A 26 5.91 7.29 4.94
C ASN A 26 6.45 6.22 3.99
N LEU A 27 5.83 6.05 2.82
CA LEU A 27 6.15 5.03 1.82
C LEU A 27 6.07 5.63 0.41
N GLY A 28 7.21 5.70 -0.27
CA GLY A 28 7.28 5.86 -1.72
C GLY A 28 7.54 4.51 -2.39
N ILE A 29 6.58 3.97 -3.14
CA ILE A 29 6.71 2.67 -3.81
C ILE A 29 6.35 2.77 -5.30
N LYS A 30 7.25 2.30 -6.17
CA LYS A 30 6.97 2.18 -7.60
C LYS A 30 6.06 0.98 -7.86
N CYS A 31 4.98 1.19 -8.61
CA CYS A 31 4.12 0.11 -9.06
C CYS A 31 4.79 -0.65 -10.23
N PRO A 32 5.14 -1.94 -10.08
CA PRO A 32 5.79 -2.71 -11.14
C PRO A 32 4.89 -2.98 -12.35
N ARG A 33 3.58 -2.72 -12.22
CA ARG A 33 2.59 -2.98 -13.27
C ARG A 33 2.32 -1.78 -14.18
N CYS A 34 2.37 -0.57 -13.66
CA CYS A 34 2.03 0.63 -14.43
C CYS A 34 3.10 1.73 -14.39
N GLY A 35 4.18 1.54 -13.62
CA GLY A 35 5.29 2.46 -13.52
C GLY A 35 5.08 3.69 -12.62
N LEU A 36 3.85 3.93 -12.16
CA LEU A 36 3.53 5.05 -11.26
C LEU A 36 4.28 4.90 -9.92
N ILE A 37 4.81 6.01 -9.39
CA ILE A 37 5.31 6.08 -8.01
C ILE A 37 4.14 6.48 -7.11
N ASN A 38 3.78 5.60 -6.19
CA ASN A 38 2.75 5.83 -5.18
C ASN A 38 3.39 6.34 -3.89
N GLN A 39 2.79 7.37 -3.30
CA GLN A 39 3.18 7.92 -1.99
C GLN A 39 2.06 7.66 -1.00
N TYR A 40 2.39 7.07 0.14
CA TYR A 40 1.48 6.86 1.27
C TYR A 40 2.13 7.42 2.52
N GLY A 41 1.35 8.08 3.37
CA GLY A 41 1.79 8.52 4.69
C GLY A 41 0.81 8.04 5.74
N ALA A 42 1.27 7.99 7.00
CA ALA A 42 0.35 7.94 8.13
C ALA A 42 -0.31 9.32 8.25
N SER A 43 -1.60 9.39 7.93
CA SER A 43 -2.49 10.51 8.25
C SER A 43 -3.35 10.18 9.45
#